data_AF-A0A940WGC3-F1
#
_entry.id   AF-A0A940WGC3-F1
#
_cell.length_a   1.000
_cell.length_b   1.000
_cell.length_c   1.000
_cell.angle_alpha   90.00
_cell.angle_beta   90.00
_cell.angle_gamma   90.00
#
_symmetry.space_group_name_H-M   'P 1'
#
loop_
_entity.id
_entity.type
_entity.pdbx_description
1 polymer ?
#
loop_
_entity_poly.entity_id
_entity_poly.type
_entity_poly.pdbx_seq_one_letter_code
_entity_poly.pdbx_strand_id
1 'polypeptide(L)' 'GTFDPSLHEAIASVPWAGNPEGTILAEARKGYLLHGRLLRPAQVTVSAAPPGDGTGEDSTGSGRGPVRE' A
#
# COMPACT_ATOMS: atom_id res chain seq x y z
N GLY A 1 4.72 -1.76 -12.73
CA GLY A 1 5.93 -1.31 -12.00
C GLY A 1 5.74 -1.54 -10.52
N THR A 2 6.81 -1.55 -9.72
CA THR A 2 6.75 -1.73 -8.27
C THR A 2 6.28 -0.44 -7.60
N PHE A 3 5.35 -0.53 -6.65
CA PHE A 3 4.95 0.61 -5.82
C PHE A 3 6.07 1.00 -4.85
N ASP A 4 6.45 2.28 -4.86
CA ASP A 4 7.39 2.86 -3.90
C ASP A 4 6.69 3.99 -3.14
N PRO A 5 6.40 3.84 -1.84
CA PRO A 5 5.74 4.87 -1.01
C PRO A 5 6.49 6.20 -0.96
N SER A 6 7.80 6.21 -1.22
CA SER A 6 8.62 7.43 -1.22
C SER A 6 8.40 8.29 -2.47
N LEU A 7 7.89 7.68 -3.54
CA LEU A 7 7.73 8.32 -4.86
C LEU A 7 6.28 8.28 -5.37
N HIS A 8 5.45 7.42 -4.79
CA HIS A 8 4.09 7.15 -5.24
C HIS A 8 3.09 7.30 -4.11
N GLU A 9 1.88 7.74 -4.46
CA GLU A 9 0.72 7.85 -3.59
C GLU A 9 -0.37 6.93 -4.16
N ALA A 10 -0.70 5.87 -3.42
CA ALA A 10 -1.77 4.94 -3.81
C ALA A 10 -3.13 5.59 -3.51
N ILE A 11 -3.85 6.01 -4.55
CA ILE A 11 -5.18 6.64 -4.40
C ILE A 11 -6.33 5.63 -4.49
N ALA A 12 -6.04 4.44 -5.01
CA ALA A 12 -7.01 3.35 -5.13
C ALA A 12 -6.29 2.00 -5.14
N SER A 13 -6.96 0.98 -4.60
CA SER A 13 -6.49 -0.41 -4.61
C SER A 13 -7.56 -1.29 -5.24
N VAL A 14 -7.19 -2.07 -6.27
CA VAL A 14 -8.13 -2.90 -7.02
C VAL A 14 -7.77 -4.37 -6.84
N PRO A 15 -8.73 -5.24 -6.44
CA PRO A 15 -8.48 -6.67 -6.33
C PRO A 15 -8.05 -7.24 -7.69
N TRP A 16 -6.88 -7.85 -7.75
CA TRP A 16 -6.33 -8.35 -9.01
C TRP A 16 -5.62 -9.69 -8.81
N ALA A 17 -6.17 -10.76 -9.38
CA ALA A 17 -5.63 -12.12 -9.22
C ALA A 17 -4.42 -12.42 -10.12
N GLY A 18 -4.14 -11.58 -11.13
CA GLY A 18 -3.07 -11.81 -12.11
C GLY A 18 -1.69 -11.23 -11.73
N ASN A 19 -1.58 -10.48 -10.63
CA ASN A 19 -0.38 -9.77 -10.23
C ASN A 19 -0.20 -9.82 -8.71
N PRO A 20 1.04 -9.79 -8.21
CA PRO A 20 1.29 -9.66 -6.78
C PRO A 20 0.72 -8.35 -6.24
N GLU A 21 0.35 -8.35 -4.97
CA GLU A 21 -0.09 -7.15 -4.25
C GLU A 21 0.97 -6.03 -4.34
N GLY A 22 0.50 -4.77 -4.37
CA GLY A 22 1.40 -3.62 -4.46
C GLY A 22 2.00 -3.39 -5.86
N THR A 23 1.46 -4.00 -6.91
CA THR A 23 1.82 -3.67 -8.29
C THR A 23 1.07 -2.42 -8.75
N ILE A 24 1.77 -1.46 -9.37
CA ILE A 24 1.13 -0.32 -10.01
C ILE A 24 0.37 -0.79 -11.26
N LEU A 25 -0.96 -0.67 -11.22
CA LEU A 25 -1.87 -1.02 -12.31
C LEU A 25 -2.06 0.17 -13.28
N ALA A 26 -2.21 1.37 -12.74
CA ALA A 26 -2.41 2.58 -13.54
C ALA A 26 -1.85 3.82 -12.84
N GLU A 27 -1.39 4.79 -13.63
CA GLU A 27 -0.99 6.11 -13.15
C GLU A 27 -2.13 7.10 -13.43
N ALA A 28 -2.76 7.58 -12.36
CA ALA A 28 -3.81 8.60 -12.46
C ALA A 28 -3.22 9.99 -12.67
N ARG A 29 -2.05 10.28 -12.06
CA ARG A 29 -1.37 11.56 -12.24
C ARG A 29 0.13 11.45 -12.05
N LYS A 30 0.90 12.04 -12.97
CA LYS A 30 2.36 12.03 -12.92
C LYS A 30 2.96 12.65 -11.66
N GLY A 31 3.95 11.97 -11.12
CA GLY A 31 4.85 12.45 -10.07
C GLY A 31 6.04 13.18 -10.67
N TYR A 32 6.63 14.09 -9.89
CA TYR A 32 7.75 14.90 -10.34
C TYR A 32 8.82 15.05 -9.26
N LEU A 33 10.07 14.96 -9.70
CA LEU A 33 11.26 15.28 -8.93
C LEU A 33 11.85 16.58 -9.47
N LEU A 34 12.19 17.52 -8.59
CA LEU A 34 12.91 18.74 -8.91
C LEU A 34 14.30 18.65 -8.31
N HIS A 35 15.34 18.52 -9.15
CA HIS A 35 16.72 18.33 -8.69
C HIS A 35 16.88 17.20 -7.67
N GLY A 36 16.21 16.06 -7.90
CA GLY A 36 16.24 14.91 -6.99
C GLY A 36 15.37 15.06 -5.72
N ARG A 37 14.74 16.21 -5.50
CA ARG A 37 13.77 16.41 -4.42
C ARG A 37 12.36 16.08 -4.89
N LEU A 38 11.62 15.30 -4.12
CA LEU A 38 10.20 15.03 -4.38
C LEU A 38 9.40 16.32 -4.30
N LEU A 39 8.89 16.78 -5.45
CA LEU A 39 7.98 17.92 -5.51
C LEU A 39 6.54 17.44 -5.28
N ARG A 40 6.21 16.29 -5.88
CA ARG A 40 4.90 15.66 -5.77
C ARG A 40 4.99 14.17 -6.11
N PRO A 41 4.41 13.27 -5.28
CA PRO A 41 4.34 11.85 -5.61
C PRO A 41 3.43 11.59 -6.81
N ALA A 42 3.70 10.51 -7.54
CA ALA A 42 2.81 10.06 -8.61
C ALA A 42 1.59 9.38 -7.99
N GLN A 43 0.40 9.77 -8.43
CA GLN A 43 -0.83 9.16 -7.96
C GLN A 43 -1.13 7.94 -8.80
N VAL A 44 -1.23 6.79 -8.15
CA VAL A 44 -1.32 5.49 -8.80
C VAL A 44 -2.43 4.64 -8.20
N THR A 45 -2.93 3.71 -9.00
CA THR A 45 -3.79 2.62 -8.57
C THR A 45 -2.94 1.36 -8.43
N VAL A 46 -3.03 0.68 -7.29
CA VAL A 46 -2.26 -0.54 -7.01
C VAL A 46 -3.14 -1.79 -7.00
N SER A 47 -2.54 -2.95 -7.26
CA SER A 47 -3.20 -4.24 -7.05
C SER A 47 -3.32 -4.54 -5.56
N ALA A 48 -4.52 -4.94 -5.16
CA ALA A 48 -4.78 -5.57 -3.87
C ALA A 48 -4.88 -7.09 -4.06
N ALA A 49 -4.57 -7.82 -2.99
CA ALA A 49 -4.88 -9.24 -2.94
C ALA A 49 -6.38 -9.45 -3.23
N PRO A 50 -6.74 -10.47 -4.03
CA PRO A 50 -8.15 -10.82 -4.22
C PRO A 50 -8.79 -11.14 -2.85
N PRO A 51 -10.10 -10.95 -2.68
CA PRO A 51 -10.80 -11.06 -1.38
C PRO A 51 -10.86 -12.48 -0.77
N GLY A 52 -9.91 -13.37 -1.07
CA GLY A 52 -9.82 -14.73 -0.54
C GLY A 52 -8.52 -15.06 0.20
N ASP A 53 -7.51 -14.18 0.21
CA ASP A 53 -6.20 -14.48 0.80
C ASP A 53 -5.66 -13.21 1.47
N GLY A 54 -5.84 -13.09 2.78
CA GLY A 54 -5.54 -11.86 3.51
C GLY A 54 -5.80 -11.98 5.00
N THR A 55 -5.04 -12.87 5.63
CA THR A 55 -4.74 -12.88 7.06
C THR A 55 -4.28 -11.48 7.49
N GLY A 56 -5.23 -10.64 7.88
CA GLY A 56 -4.96 -9.43 8.66
C GLY A 56 -4.67 -9.85 10.09
N GLU A 57 -3.43 -10.27 10.35
CA GLU A 57 -2.87 -10.36 11.69
C GLU A 57 -2.92 -8.96 12.32
N ASP A 58 -4.02 -8.73 13.03
CA ASP A 58 -4.23 -7.67 13.98
C ASP A 58 -3.06 -7.67 14.97
N SER A 59 -2.10 -6.79 14.73
CA SER A 59 -1.10 -6.40 15.73
C SER A 59 -1.75 -5.48 16.76
N THR A 60 -2.80 -5.93 17.45
CA THR A 60 -3.20 -5.38 18.75
C THR A 60 -2.42 -6.09 19.84
N GLY A 61 -1.10 -5.87 19.84
CA GLY A 61 -0.25 -6.13 20.98
C GLY A 61 -0.43 -5.03 22.03
N SER A 62 -1.51 -5.11 22.83
CA SER A 62 -1.58 -4.39 24.11
C SER A 62 -2.02 -5.37 25.19
N GLY A 63 -1.04 -6.06 25.76
CA GLY A 63 -1.22 -7.00 26.85
C GLY A 63 -1.77 -6.32 28.10
N ARG A 64 -3.07 -6.52 28.37
CA ARG A 64 -3.59 -6.48 29.73
C ARG A 64 -3.51 -7.90 30.29
N GLY A 65 -2.40 -8.21 30.96
CA GLY A 65 -2.31 -9.44 31.75
C GLY A 65 -3.36 -9.44 32.86
N PRO A 66 -3.97 -10.60 33.20
CA PRO A 66 -4.90 -10.66 34.31
C PRO A 66 -4.12 -10.48 35.62
N VAL A 67 -4.52 -9.51 36.44
CA VAL A 67 -4.16 -9.47 37.85
C VAL A 67 -4.73 -10.74 38.48
N ARG A 68 -3.85 -11.62 38.96
CA ARG A 68 -4.23 -12.77 39.77
C ARG A 68 -4.33 -12.26 41.21
N GLU A 69 -5.48 -12.48 41.84
CA GLU A 69 -5.72 -12.26 43.27
C GLU A 69 -4.84 -13.15 44.15
#